data_AF-W0I2I3-F1
#
_entry.id   AF-W0I2I3-F1
#
_cell.length_a   1.000
_cell.length_b   1.000
_cell.length_c   1.000
_cell.angle_alpha   90.00
_cell.angle_beta   90.00
_cell.angle_gamma   90.00
#
_symmetry.space_group_name_H-M   'P 1'
#
loop_
_entity.id
_entity.type
_entity.pdbx_description
1 polymer ?
#
loop_
_entity_poly.entity_id
_entity_poly.type
_entity_poly.pdbx_seq_one_letter_code
_entity_poly.pdbx_strand_id
1 'polypeptide(L)'
;MRRILNGILIVLVLSTVMSMCISNNSSTSTQIASTSNSQATVSTTQVLTTTSTIQSSGPSSTETTSTHEQNIDITKLHFYMFGVSTCPHCGKMKQLLPEIFGKDKFTYYELQGNEHNTQLFSELYNILGVTGVPVIGIFYDNHLVAVIEGEIPDPAKNVPWLVNTALKENGVLFIADKTYLFPSNQTETIKKLENIFMNGEPSEG
;
A
#
# COMPACT_ATOMS: atom_id res chain seq x y z
N MET A 1 -46.34 2.43 -40.16
CA MET A 1 -46.91 3.79 -40.26
C MET A 1 -46.69 4.51 -38.93
N ARG A 2 -46.32 5.81 -39.01
CA ARG A 2 -46.16 6.81 -37.93
C ARG A 2 -44.81 6.84 -37.18
N ARG A 3 -43.93 7.64 -37.76
CA ARG A 3 -42.89 8.47 -37.11
C ARG A 3 -43.56 9.52 -36.22
N ILE A 4 -42.96 9.90 -35.09
CA ILE A 4 -42.97 11.29 -34.60
C ILE A 4 -41.59 11.60 -34.02
N LEU A 5 -40.98 12.62 -34.63
CA LEU A 5 -39.80 13.40 -34.28
C LEU A 5 -40.30 14.62 -33.48
N ASN A 6 -39.54 15.11 -32.49
CA ASN A 6 -39.49 16.49 -31.91
C ASN A 6 -39.08 16.40 -30.42
N GLY A 7 -38.14 17.16 -29.86
CA GLY A 7 -37.42 18.34 -30.34
C GLY A 7 -36.38 18.80 -29.31
N ILE A 8 -35.45 19.62 -29.79
CA ILE A 8 -34.33 20.27 -29.12
C ILE A 8 -34.79 21.29 -28.07
N LEU A 9 -34.09 21.39 -26.93
CA LEU A 9 -33.88 22.67 -26.24
C LEU A 9 -32.52 22.71 -25.54
N ILE A 10 -31.64 23.55 -26.08
CA ILE A 10 -30.35 23.95 -25.50
C ILE A 10 -30.62 25.01 -24.43
N VAL A 11 -30.08 24.86 -23.22
CA VAL A 11 -29.82 25.98 -22.32
C VAL A 11 -28.39 25.88 -21.79
N LEU A 12 -27.54 26.74 -22.37
CA LEU A 12 -26.26 27.17 -21.82
C LEU A 12 -26.49 27.92 -20.50
N VAL A 13 -25.80 27.52 -19.43
CA VAL A 13 -25.49 28.42 -18.34
C VAL A 13 -23.97 28.45 -18.17
N LEU A 14 -23.38 29.50 -18.74
CA LEU A 14 -22.11 30.07 -18.34
C LEU A 14 -22.27 30.69 -16.95
N SER A 15 -21.39 30.30 -16.02
CA SER A 15 -21.02 31.12 -14.87
C SER A 15 -19.59 30.72 -14.47
N THR A 16 -18.55 31.32 -15.05
CA THR A 16 -17.92 32.62 -14.71
C THR A 16 -17.23 32.64 -13.34
N VAL A 17 -15.89 32.58 -13.43
CA VAL A 17 -14.84 33.36 -12.74
C VAL A 17 -14.67 33.35 -11.20
N MET A 18 -13.42 33.01 -10.84
CA MET A 18 -12.49 33.72 -9.96
C MET A 18 -12.76 33.77 -8.45
N SER A 19 -11.83 33.19 -7.69
CA SER A 19 -11.12 33.77 -6.53
C SER A 19 -10.57 32.65 -5.65
N MET A 20 -9.44 32.72 -4.97
CA MET A 20 -8.33 33.66 -4.88
C MET A 20 -7.28 32.87 -4.09
N CYS A 21 -6.05 32.77 -4.58
CA CYS A 21 -4.93 32.36 -3.75
C CYS A 21 -4.56 33.55 -2.86
N ILE A 22 -4.63 33.39 -1.54
CA ILE A 22 -4.06 34.36 -0.59
C ILE A 22 -2.66 33.89 -0.20
N SER A 23 -1.69 34.72 -0.57
CA SER A 23 -0.31 34.76 -0.10
C SER A 23 -0.20 34.83 1.42
N ASN A 24 0.88 34.29 1.98
CA ASN A 24 1.82 35.18 2.66
C ASN A 24 3.24 34.57 2.71
N ASN A 25 4.15 35.17 1.96
CA ASN A 25 5.58 35.14 2.24
C ASN A 25 5.94 36.57 2.65
N SER A 26 6.46 36.74 3.86
CA SER A 26 7.00 38.02 4.32
C SER A 26 8.14 37.79 5.30
N SER A 27 9.32 38.24 4.86
CA SER A 27 10.47 38.79 5.63
C SER A 27 11.25 37.84 6.55
N THR A 28 12.53 37.52 6.28
CA THR A 28 13.74 38.37 6.29
C THR A 28 14.14 38.87 7.69
N SER A 29 15.22 38.28 8.22
CA SER A 29 16.19 38.86 9.18
C SER A 29 17.31 37.83 9.39
N THR A 30 18.44 37.91 8.68
CA THR A 30 19.70 38.57 9.10
C THR A 30 20.44 37.86 10.25
N GLN A 31 21.63 37.36 9.87
CA GLN A 31 22.89 37.14 10.58
C GLN A 31 22.95 37.36 12.11
N ILE A 32 23.68 36.48 12.80
CA ILE A 32 24.95 36.79 13.48
C ILE A 32 25.71 35.48 13.75
N ALA A 33 26.99 35.47 13.36
CA ALA A 33 27.99 34.50 13.77
C ALA A 33 28.85 35.11 14.91
N SER A 34 29.12 34.33 15.95
CA SER A 34 30.25 34.49 16.89
C SER A 34 30.24 33.28 17.84
N THR A 35 31.16 32.31 17.73
CA THR A 35 32.55 32.26 18.23
C THR A 35 32.66 31.88 19.72
N SER A 36 33.06 30.61 19.93
CA SER A 36 33.91 30.01 20.98
C SER A 36 33.90 30.55 22.43
N ASN A 37 33.74 29.66 23.43
CA ASN A 37 34.89 29.11 24.16
C ASN A 37 34.55 27.97 25.14
N SER A 38 35.56 27.13 25.34
CA SER A 38 35.69 25.91 26.13
C SER A 38 35.51 26.06 27.65
N GLN A 39 35.07 24.99 28.32
CA GLN A 39 35.74 24.50 29.53
C GLN A 39 35.38 23.06 29.87
N ALA A 40 36.41 22.31 30.26
CA ALA A 40 36.44 20.91 30.62
C ALA A 40 36.56 20.73 32.15
N THR A 41 35.93 19.70 32.72
CA THR A 41 36.33 19.02 33.98
C THR A 41 35.49 17.72 34.07
N VAL A 42 35.98 16.49 33.82
CA VAL A 42 36.92 15.61 34.55
C VAL A 42 36.30 14.88 35.77
N SER A 43 36.39 13.53 35.69
CA SER A 43 36.42 12.49 36.75
C SER A 43 35.11 11.96 37.35
N THR A 44 34.82 10.66 37.19
CA THR A 44 35.35 9.58 38.07
C THR A 44 34.72 8.22 37.74
N THR A 45 35.58 7.22 37.57
CA THR A 45 35.36 5.77 37.45
C THR A 45 34.88 5.14 38.76
N GLN A 46 33.89 4.24 38.73
CA GLN A 46 33.83 3.11 39.67
C GLN A 46 33.33 1.82 39.00
N VAL A 47 34.08 0.76 39.26
CA VAL A 47 33.93 -0.66 38.90
C VAL A 47 33.51 -1.40 40.17
N LEU A 48 32.52 -2.32 40.14
CA LEU A 48 32.58 -3.66 40.76
C LEU A 48 31.31 -4.53 40.55
N THR A 49 31.48 -5.57 39.75
CA THR A 49 31.27 -7.03 39.97
C THR A 49 30.10 -7.63 40.81
N THR A 50 29.44 -8.60 40.15
CA THR A 50 28.83 -9.89 40.61
C THR A 50 27.59 -9.94 41.50
N THR A 51 26.57 -10.70 41.06
CA THR A 51 26.18 -12.00 41.66
C THR A 51 25.22 -12.76 40.73
N SER A 52 25.55 -14.02 40.45
CA SER A 52 24.68 -15.03 39.85
C SER A 52 23.69 -15.59 40.87
N THR A 53 22.44 -15.82 40.46
CA THR A 53 21.55 -16.77 41.15
C THR A 53 20.85 -17.66 40.12
N ILE A 54 21.11 -18.96 40.27
CA ILE A 54 20.47 -20.08 39.58
C ILE A 54 19.21 -20.45 40.38
N GLN A 55 18.07 -20.60 39.71
CA GLN A 55 16.89 -21.31 40.23
C GLN A 55 16.02 -21.71 39.02
N SER A 56 16.12 -22.93 38.50
CA SER A 56 15.57 -24.22 38.97
C SER A 56 14.08 -24.43 38.64
N SER A 57 13.85 -25.61 38.04
CA SER A 57 12.65 -26.47 38.01
C SER A 57 11.46 -26.16 37.09
N GLY A 58 11.28 -27.05 36.11
CA GLY A 58 9.97 -27.64 35.77
C GLY A 58 9.56 -27.55 34.29
N PRO A 59 9.42 -28.68 33.56
CA PRO A 59 8.91 -28.67 32.20
C PRO A 59 7.38 -28.56 32.26
N SER A 60 6.85 -27.36 31.99
CA SER A 60 5.42 -27.21 31.75
C SER A 60 5.16 -27.35 30.25
N SER A 61 4.85 -28.58 29.85
CA SER A 61 4.15 -28.88 28.61
C SER A 61 2.86 -28.06 28.57
N THR A 62 2.91 -26.90 27.93
CA THR A 62 1.69 -26.20 27.54
C THR A 62 1.44 -26.56 26.09
N GLU A 63 0.41 -27.36 25.92
CA GLU A 63 -0.21 -27.75 24.68
C GLU A 63 -0.28 -26.58 23.70
N THR A 64 0.33 -26.82 22.53
CA THR A 64 -0.17 -26.47 21.20
C THR A 64 -1.38 -25.52 21.18
N THR A 65 -1.12 -24.22 21.26
CA THR A 65 -2.02 -23.28 20.59
C THR A 65 -1.70 -23.41 19.11
N SER A 66 -2.60 -24.08 18.39
CA SER A 66 -2.63 -24.22 16.94
C SER A 66 -2.49 -22.83 16.29
N THR A 67 -1.27 -22.45 15.99
CA THR A 67 -0.97 -21.51 14.92
C THR A 67 -1.45 -22.20 13.66
N HIS A 68 -2.63 -21.81 13.17
CA HIS A 68 -3.08 -22.17 11.84
C HIS A 68 -2.06 -21.52 10.88
N GLU A 69 -0.92 -22.18 10.67
CA GLU A 69 -0.02 -21.91 9.56
C GLU A 69 -0.83 -22.23 8.31
N GLN A 70 -1.56 -21.23 7.83
CA GLN A 70 -2.25 -21.34 6.56
C GLN A 70 -1.18 -21.24 5.48
N ASN A 71 -0.50 -22.36 5.25
CA ASN A 71 0.61 -22.45 4.33
C ASN A 71 0.07 -22.30 2.90
N ILE A 72 0.43 -21.20 2.23
CA ILE A 72 0.17 -20.97 0.82
C ILE A 72 1.43 -21.28 0.02
N ASP A 73 1.24 -21.71 -1.23
CA ASP A 73 2.37 -21.89 -2.14
C ASP A 73 2.86 -20.52 -2.64
N ILE A 74 3.93 -20.01 -2.04
CA ILE A 74 4.52 -18.70 -2.38
C ILE A 74 4.95 -18.64 -3.85
N THR A 75 5.23 -19.78 -4.50
CA THR A 75 5.62 -19.79 -5.91
C THR A 75 4.52 -19.27 -6.84
N LYS A 76 3.26 -19.40 -6.41
CA LYS A 76 2.06 -18.94 -7.13
C LYS A 76 1.69 -17.48 -6.85
N LEU A 77 2.36 -16.84 -5.89
CA LEU A 77 2.06 -15.49 -5.45
C LEU A 77 2.69 -14.47 -6.40
N HIS A 78 2.01 -13.36 -6.66
CA HIS A 78 2.63 -12.17 -7.26
C HIS A 78 1.97 -10.90 -6.74
N PHE A 79 2.74 -9.84 -6.61
CA PHE A 79 2.30 -8.53 -6.16
C PHE A 79 2.52 -7.50 -7.26
N TYR A 80 1.47 -6.74 -7.57
CA TYR A 80 1.55 -5.59 -8.45
C TYR A 80 1.22 -4.34 -7.64
N MET A 81 2.09 -3.34 -7.62
CA MET A 81 1.93 -2.19 -6.76
C MET A 81 2.08 -0.89 -7.52
N PHE A 82 1.02 -0.08 -7.53
CA PHE A 82 1.07 1.31 -7.95
C PHE A 82 1.50 2.19 -6.76
N GLY A 83 2.40 3.13 -7.01
CA GLY A 83 2.80 4.10 -6.01
C GLY A 83 3.66 5.23 -6.55
N VAL A 84 4.17 6.05 -5.62
CA VAL A 84 5.15 7.10 -5.95
C VAL A 84 6.40 6.94 -5.11
N SER A 85 7.56 7.15 -5.73
CA SER A 85 8.89 7.00 -5.10
C SER A 85 9.09 7.91 -3.88
N THR A 86 8.39 9.04 -3.82
CA THR A 86 8.43 10.00 -2.71
C THR A 86 7.51 9.65 -1.54
N CYS A 87 6.67 8.61 -1.65
CA CYS A 87 5.76 8.19 -0.59
C CYS A 87 6.44 7.18 0.36
N PRO A 88 6.57 7.49 1.67
CA PRO A 88 7.19 6.58 2.63
C PRO A 88 6.48 5.22 2.73
N HIS A 89 5.15 5.20 2.65
CA HIS A 89 4.34 3.97 2.68
C HIS A 89 4.62 3.10 1.44
N CYS A 90 4.78 3.72 0.27
CA CYS A 90 5.18 3.01 -0.95
C CYS A 90 6.59 2.44 -0.81
N GLY A 91 7.56 3.25 -0.35
CA GLY A 91 8.94 2.80 -0.15
C GLY A 91 9.03 1.59 0.79
N LYS A 92 8.28 1.61 1.91
CA LYS A 92 8.23 0.51 2.86
C LYS A 92 7.69 -0.79 2.23
N MET A 93 6.56 -0.73 1.51
CA MET A 93 6.01 -1.92 0.86
C MET A 93 6.88 -2.41 -0.30
N LYS A 94 7.48 -1.49 -1.06
CA LYS A 94 8.44 -1.79 -2.14
C LYS A 94 9.65 -2.55 -1.63
N GLN A 95 10.07 -2.32 -0.38
CA GLN A 95 11.13 -3.07 0.28
C GLN A 95 10.64 -4.40 0.86
N LEU A 96 9.60 -4.37 1.71
CA LEU A 96 9.21 -5.52 2.52
C LEU A 96 8.64 -6.69 1.70
N LEU A 97 7.82 -6.41 0.68
CA LEU A 97 7.18 -7.47 -0.11
C LEU A 97 8.21 -8.36 -0.83
N PRO A 98 9.15 -7.82 -1.63
CA PRO A 98 10.18 -8.66 -2.25
C PRO A 98 11.19 -9.25 -1.26
N GLU A 99 11.42 -8.60 -0.10
CA GLU A 99 12.29 -9.16 0.96
C GLU A 99 11.69 -10.43 1.57
N ILE A 100 10.38 -10.44 1.83
CA ILE A 100 9.68 -11.55 2.46
C ILE A 100 9.35 -12.66 1.45
N PHE A 101 8.87 -12.31 0.26
CA PHE A 101 8.28 -13.27 -0.67
C PHE A 101 9.16 -13.59 -1.89
N GLY A 102 10.20 -12.80 -2.14
CA GLY A 102 11.09 -12.95 -3.29
C GLY A 102 10.96 -11.81 -4.30
N LYS A 103 12.10 -11.40 -4.88
CA LYS A 103 12.18 -10.27 -5.82
C LYS A 103 11.37 -10.50 -7.10
N ASP A 104 11.28 -11.74 -7.57
CA ASP A 104 10.53 -12.14 -8.76
C ASP A 104 9.01 -12.14 -8.53
N LYS A 105 8.56 -12.01 -7.28
CA LYS A 105 7.15 -11.99 -6.91
C LYS A 105 6.56 -10.59 -6.83
N PHE A 106 7.32 -9.56 -7.16
CA PHE A 106 6.90 -8.17 -6.97
C PHE A 106 7.18 -7.32 -8.21
N THR A 107 6.19 -6.52 -8.60
CA THR A 107 6.28 -5.57 -9.70
C THR A 107 5.77 -4.21 -9.21
N TYR A 108 6.59 -3.19 -9.43
CA TYR A 108 6.29 -1.81 -9.04
C TYR A 108 5.97 -0.95 -10.26
N TYR A 109 4.95 -0.11 -10.13
CA TYR A 109 4.50 0.86 -11.12
C TYR A 109 4.62 2.26 -10.52
N GLU A 110 5.64 3.00 -10.95
CA GLU A 110 5.79 4.41 -10.62
C GLU A 110 4.70 5.22 -11.33
N LEU A 111 4.01 6.08 -10.58
CA LEU A 111 3.01 6.99 -11.13
C LEU A 111 3.65 8.33 -11.54
N GLN A 112 4.64 8.80 -10.80
CA GLN A 112 5.26 10.10 -11.05
C GLN A 112 6.04 10.09 -12.36
N GLY A 113 5.60 10.91 -13.31
CA GLY A 113 6.24 11.02 -14.63
C GLY A 113 5.93 9.84 -15.56
N ASN A 114 4.99 8.96 -15.19
CA ASN A 114 4.52 7.87 -16.05
C ASN A 114 3.01 8.05 -16.32
N GLU A 115 2.68 8.57 -17.50
CA GLU A 115 1.29 8.85 -17.89
C GLU A 115 0.45 7.57 -18.04
N HIS A 116 1.05 6.49 -18.55
CA HIS A 116 0.36 5.20 -18.74
C HIS A 116 -0.06 4.60 -17.40
N ASN A 117 0.86 4.51 -16.44
CA ASN A 117 0.57 4.03 -15.09
C ASN A 117 -0.42 4.95 -14.36
N THR A 118 -0.35 6.27 -14.59
CA THR A 118 -1.32 7.23 -14.04
C THR A 118 -2.73 7.01 -14.59
N GLN A 119 -2.88 6.69 -15.87
CA GLN A 119 -4.17 6.36 -16.49
C GLN A 119 -4.75 5.07 -15.91
N LEU A 120 -3.94 4.02 -15.81
CA LEU A 120 -4.32 2.76 -15.16
C LEU A 120 -4.76 2.97 -13.71
N PHE A 121 -4.04 3.80 -12.95
CA PHE A 121 -4.41 4.15 -11.59
C PHE A 121 -5.72 4.94 -11.51
N SER A 122 -5.99 5.83 -12.47
CA SER A 122 -7.27 6.52 -12.57
C SER A 122 -8.43 5.55 -12.77
N GLU A 123 -8.23 4.45 -13.50
CA GLU A 123 -9.23 3.39 -13.60
C GLU A 123 -9.48 2.69 -12.26
N LEU A 124 -8.45 2.46 -11.44
CA LEU A 124 -8.63 1.94 -10.08
C LEU A 124 -9.44 2.92 -9.24
N TYR A 125 -9.16 4.22 -9.30
CA TYR A 125 -9.97 5.25 -8.62
C TYR A 125 -11.45 5.16 -9.05
N ASN A 126 -11.72 5.03 -10.35
CA ASN A 126 -13.09 4.97 -10.86
C ASN A 126 -13.84 3.69 -10.47
N ILE A 127 -13.15 2.55 -10.34
CA ILE A 127 -13.77 1.25 -10.01
C ILE A 127 -13.91 1.06 -8.50
N LEU A 128 -12.87 1.37 -7.75
CA LEU A 128 -12.73 1.04 -6.33
C LEU A 128 -12.86 2.25 -5.41
N GLY A 129 -12.74 3.47 -5.94
CA GLY A 129 -12.71 4.69 -5.14
C GLY A 129 -11.39 4.89 -4.38
N VAL A 130 -10.30 4.21 -4.76
CA VAL A 130 -8.99 4.35 -4.10
C VAL A 130 -8.44 5.76 -4.27
N THR A 131 -8.07 6.42 -3.17
CA THR A 131 -7.65 7.84 -3.17
C THR A 131 -6.17 8.02 -2.85
N GLY A 132 -5.53 7.00 -2.28
CA GLY A 132 -4.14 7.03 -1.85
C GLY A 132 -3.27 5.93 -2.46
N VAL A 133 -1.99 5.97 -2.12
CA VAL A 133 -0.98 4.99 -2.52
C VAL A 133 -0.17 4.52 -1.30
N PRO A 134 0.35 3.28 -1.28
CA PRO A 134 0.34 2.32 -2.39
C PRO A 134 -1.04 1.68 -2.62
N VAL A 135 -1.30 1.24 -3.86
CA VAL A 135 -2.39 0.31 -4.16
C VAL A 135 -1.79 -1.00 -4.65
N ILE A 136 -2.07 -2.08 -3.94
CA ILE A 136 -1.41 -3.38 -4.11
C ILE A 136 -2.44 -4.41 -4.57
N GLY A 137 -2.25 -4.97 -5.75
CA GLY A 137 -2.93 -6.18 -6.20
C GLY A 137 -2.14 -7.42 -5.78
N ILE A 138 -2.78 -8.32 -5.04
CA ILE A 138 -2.25 -9.63 -4.67
C ILE A 138 -2.85 -10.67 -5.61
N PHE A 139 -1.99 -11.36 -6.33
CA PHE A 139 -2.35 -12.43 -7.25
C PHE A 139 -1.90 -13.78 -6.70
N TYR A 140 -2.73 -14.79 -6.90
CA TYR A 140 -2.40 -16.17 -6.59
C TYR A 140 -2.83 -17.06 -7.74
N ASP A 141 -1.89 -17.81 -8.31
CA ASP A 141 -2.10 -18.65 -9.51
C ASP A 141 -2.63 -17.84 -10.71
N ASN A 142 -2.05 -16.65 -10.92
CA ASN A 142 -2.44 -15.67 -11.94
C ASN A 142 -3.86 -15.10 -11.82
N HIS A 143 -4.51 -15.27 -10.67
CA HIS A 143 -5.82 -14.67 -10.38
C HIS A 143 -5.71 -13.62 -9.29
N LEU A 144 -6.39 -12.49 -9.48
CA LEU A 144 -6.47 -11.46 -8.44
C LEU A 144 -7.26 -12.01 -7.25
N VAL A 145 -6.69 -11.96 -6.05
CA VAL A 145 -7.33 -12.45 -4.81
C VAL A 145 -7.56 -11.33 -3.80
N ALA A 146 -6.75 -10.27 -3.83
CA ALA A 146 -6.98 -9.08 -3.03
C ALA A 146 -6.47 -7.81 -3.70
N VAL A 147 -7.13 -6.69 -3.41
CA VAL A 147 -6.66 -5.33 -3.66
C VAL A 147 -6.59 -4.59 -2.34
N ILE A 148 -5.46 -3.95 -2.04
CA ILE A 148 -5.23 -3.23 -0.79
C ILE A 148 -4.85 -1.79 -1.11
N GLU A 149 -5.56 -0.83 -0.50
CA GLU A 149 -5.16 0.56 -0.44
C GLU A 149 -4.40 0.79 0.88
N GLY A 150 -3.11 1.12 0.77
CA GLY A 150 -2.22 1.37 1.90
C GLY A 150 -1.25 0.22 2.21
N GLU A 151 -0.68 0.25 3.41
CA GLU A 151 0.31 -0.73 3.85
C GLU A 151 -0.34 -2.06 4.26
N ILE A 152 0.36 -3.16 4.00
CA ILE A 152 0.04 -4.47 4.60
C ILE A 152 0.78 -4.56 5.93
N PRO A 153 0.09 -4.50 7.09
CA PRO A 153 0.75 -4.77 8.37
C PRO A 153 1.22 -6.22 8.37
N ASP A 154 2.39 -6.50 8.94
CA ASP A 154 2.95 -7.87 9.05
C ASP A 154 2.68 -8.77 7.82
N PRO A 155 3.28 -8.46 6.64
CA PRO A 155 2.93 -9.13 5.39
C PRO A 155 3.09 -10.65 5.45
N ALA A 156 4.12 -11.14 6.14
CA ALA A 156 4.41 -12.57 6.30
C ALA A 156 3.22 -13.33 6.92
N LYS A 157 2.50 -12.70 7.85
CA LYS A 157 1.32 -13.28 8.51
C LYS A 157 0.04 -13.02 7.74
N ASN A 158 -0.15 -11.79 7.24
CA ASN A 158 -1.44 -11.37 6.70
C ASN A 158 -1.68 -11.80 5.25
N VAL A 159 -0.64 -11.89 4.41
CA VAL A 159 -0.83 -12.32 3.01
C VAL A 159 -1.36 -13.76 2.92
N PRO A 160 -0.81 -14.76 3.64
CA PRO A 160 -1.38 -16.10 3.63
C PRO A 160 -2.85 -16.13 4.06
N TRP A 161 -3.20 -15.37 5.11
CA TRP A 161 -4.59 -15.27 5.56
C TRP A 161 -5.52 -14.65 4.49
N LEU A 162 -5.07 -13.59 3.81
CA LEU A 162 -5.83 -12.93 2.75
C LEU A 162 -6.10 -13.87 1.57
N VAL A 163 -5.07 -14.58 1.10
CA VAL A 163 -5.18 -15.54 0.00
C VAL A 163 -6.18 -16.64 0.37
N ASN A 164 -6.02 -17.27 1.53
CA ASN A 164 -6.93 -18.35 1.94
C ASN A 164 -8.36 -17.87 2.17
N THR A 165 -8.54 -16.65 2.66
CA THR A 165 -9.86 -16.04 2.83
C THR A 165 -10.52 -15.82 1.47
N ALA A 166 -9.82 -15.23 0.50
CA ALA A 166 -10.34 -15.02 -0.85
C ALA A 166 -10.72 -16.35 -1.55
N LEU A 167 -9.88 -17.38 -1.41
CA LEU A 167 -10.16 -18.72 -1.94
C LEU A 167 -11.40 -19.35 -1.28
N LYS A 168 -11.54 -19.21 0.04
CA LYS A 168 -12.68 -19.73 0.79
C LYS A 168 -13.99 -19.03 0.42
N GLU A 169 -13.94 -17.70 0.32
CA GLU A 169 -15.12 -16.87 0.01
C GLU A 169 -15.41 -16.81 -1.50
N ASN A 170 -14.57 -17.44 -2.33
CA ASN A 170 -14.70 -17.51 -3.79
C ASN A 170 -14.92 -16.13 -4.43
N GLY A 171 -13.97 -15.21 -4.17
CA GLY A 171 -14.01 -13.84 -4.67
C GLY A 171 -12.71 -13.08 -4.44
N VAL A 172 -12.75 -11.77 -4.67
CA VAL A 172 -11.63 -10.86 -4.48
C VAL A 172 -11.91 -9.94 -3.29
N LEU A 173 -10.96 -9.85 -2.36
CA LEU A 173 -11.05 -8.92 -1.24
C LEU A 173 -10.60 -7.54 -1.69
N PHE A 174 -11.33 -6.49 -1.32
CA PHE A 174 -10.84 -5.13 -1.40
C PHE A 174 -10.77 -4.52 -0.01
N ILE A 175 -9.59 -4.03 0.36
CA ILE A 175 -9.28 -3.57 1.71
C ILE A 175 -8.77 -2.14 1.62
N ALA A 176 -9.54 -1.22 2.21
CA ALA A 176 -9.18 0.16 2.40
C ALA A 176 -9.48 0.53 3.87
N ASP A 177 -10.37 1.50 4.11
CA ASP A 177 -10.92 1.77 5.45
C ASP A 177 -11.79 0.61 5.98
N LYS A 178 -12.38 -0.15 5.06
CA LYS A 178 -13.23 -1.32 5.27
C LYS A 178 -12.82 -2.44 4.33
N THR A 179 -13.29 -3.64 4.63
CA THR A 179 -13.14 -4.81 3.77
C THR A 179 -14.43 -5.06 3.00
N TYR A 180 -14.30 -5.17 1.69
CA TYR A 180 -15.37 -5.52 0.76
C TYR A 180 -15.01 -6.83 0.06
N LEU A 181 -16.02 -7.63 -0.27
CA LEU A 181 -15.87 -8.83 -1.08
C LEU A 181 -16.49 -8.59 -2.45
N PHE A 182 -15.68 -8.72 -3.50
CA PHE A 182 -16.16 -8.86 -4.88
C PHE A 182 -16.39 -10.34 -5.16
N PRO A 183 -17.65 -10.83 -5.16
CA PRO A 183 -17.93 -12.23 -5.45
C PRO A 183 -17.47 -12.59 -6.87
N SER A 184 -17.03 -13.83 -7.06
CA SER A 184 -16.51 -14.36 -8.34
C SER A 184 -17.46 -14.21 -9.53
N ASN A 185 -18.76 -14.03 -9.30
CA ASN A 185 -19.73 -13.78 -10.38
C ASN A 185 -19.61 -12.36 -10.99
N GLN A 186 -18.91 -11.42 -10.35
CA GLN A 186 -18.58 -10.11 -10.91
C GLN A 186 -17.39 -10.18 -11.87
N THR A 187 -17.47 -11.09 -12.83
CA THR A 187 -16.35 -11.45 -13.71
C THR A 187 -15.82 -10.29 -14.55
N GLU A 188 -16.67 -9.34 -14.97
CA GLU A 188 -16.23 -8.18 -15.75
C GLU A 188 -15.38 -7.21 -14.92
N THR A 189 -15.85 -6.86 -13.72
CA THR A 189 -15.10 -6.01 -12.78
C THR A 189 -13.77 -6.64 -12.40
N ILE A 190 -13.78 -7.93 -12.04
CA ILE A 190 -12.55 -8.65 -11.65
C ILE A 190 -11.55 -8.70 -12.81
N LYS A 191 -12.00 -9.05 -14.03
CA LYS A 191 -11.13 -9.05 -15.22
C LYS A 191 -10.57 -7.67 -15.52
N LYS A 192 -11.36 -6.62 -15.32
CA LYS A 192 -10.90 -5.24 -15.52
C LYS A 192 -9.81 -4.89 -14.51
N LEU A 193 -9.98 -5.24 -13.23
CA LEU A 193 -8.96 -5.05 -12.21
C LEU A 193 -7.69 -5.86 -12.50
N GLU A 194 -7.83 -7.14 -12.88
CA GLU A 194 -6.71 -7.99 -13.29
C GLU A 194 -5.92 -7.34 -14.44
N ASN A 195 -6.64 -6.88 -15.47
CA ASN A 195 -6.04 -6.20 -16.61
C ASN A 195 -5.30 -4.93 -16.18
N ILE A 196 -5.85 -4.13 -15.29
CA ILE A 196 -5.18 -2.91 -14.80
C ILE A 196 -3.84 -3.26 -14.13
N PHE A 197 -3.83 -4.24 -13.22
CA PHE A 197 -2.62 -4.64 -12.51
C PHE A 197 -1.60 -5.35 -13.39
N MET A 198 -2.00 -6.06 -14.45
CA MET A 198 -1.07 -6.82 -15.29
C MET A 198 -0.48 -6.01 -16.46
N ASN A 199 -1.00 -4.81 -16.74
CA ASN A 199 -0.59 -3.99 -17.88
C ASN A 199 0.13 -2.69 -17.50
N GLY A 200 0.53 -2.51 -16.24
CA GLY A 200 1.40 -1.39 -15.86
C GLY A 200 2.78 -1.51 -16.51
N GLU A 201 3.44 -0.36 -16.73
CA GLU A 201 4.83 -0.28 -17.16
C GLU A 201 5.75 -0.45 -15.94
N PRO A 202 6.46 -1.59 -15.82
CA PRO A 202 7.30 -1.86 -14.66
C PRO A 202 8.39 -0.80 -14.54
N SER A 203 8.58 -0.30 -13.33
CA SER A 203 9.66 0.62 -13.00
C SER A 203 10.71 -0.13 -12.21
N GLU A 204 11.96 -0.09 -12.66
CA GLU A 204 13.06 -0.59 -11.85
C GLU A 204 13.15 0.21 -10.55
N GLY A 205 13.42 -0.50 -9.46
CA GLY A 205 13.50 0.03 -8.12
C GLY A 205 14.81 -0.36 -7.47
#